data_AF-A0A6B0SBU8-F1
#
_entry.id   AF-A0A6B0SBU8-F1
#
_cell.length_a   1.000
_cell.length_b   1.000
_cell.length_c   1.000
_cell.angle_alpha   90.00
_cell.angle_beta   90.00
_cell.angle_gamma   90.00
#
_symmetry.space_group_name_H-M   'P 1'
#
loop_
_entity.id
_entity.type
_entity.pdbx_description
1 polymer ?
#
loop_
_entity_poly.entity_id
_entity_poly.type
_entity_poly.pdbx_seq_one_letter_code
_entity_poly.pdbx_strand_id
1 'polypeptide(L)'
;MKVLRNLLMALFIKYWIYICSRMFFFISFKGKIVMYKIIYMVLFIFYVALYQVHYEWWRQILKYFWMSVVIYMMLVLIFIYTYQFEDSPGLWQNMTGLKKEKLEDLGLKQFRVVELFTRIFIPTSFLLVCILHLYYFHGRFLELTNLKSIPSKEYSAIYSSQCPSLPDLAALCQQAGPPRVKPSGPHHDEADRQPGDLRNNWHLVIDHLTVLLLLFLEGFYQLQTFLWWILELHIIKIMYSYIIWVSVKETSVAVLSSGQTQPGVSVQLCVSDFLGFHSAIRQAPPSALSVCTVWTCVIIVCKMLYQLQTIKPENFSPNENQTNIPLHQLNKSLLYSTPIDPMEWMGLRKSSPLLIYLRNNLLMLAILAFKVTIYHHQEYYQGWNNLSTLVSKTIFHNITRLQLDDRLVNCANQLFASFILMQICFLMPANVIGQCIDFYTMIHTCWVIVVLYWHRRKAIIEI
;
A
#
# COMPACT_ATOMS: atom_id res chain seq x y z
N MET A 1 27.81 5.55 20.53
CA MET A 1 27.08 6.78 20.15
C MET A 1 27.11 7.11 18.66
N LYS A 2 28.27 7.16 17.98
CA LYS A 2 28.35 7.48 16.54
C LYS A 2 27.59 6.49 15.64
N VAL A 3 27.68 5.18 15.92
CA VAL A 3 26.98 4.11 15.18
C VAL A 3 25.46 4.23 15.33
N LEU A 4 24.96 4.40 16.57
CA LEU A 4 23.53 4.61 16.84
C LEU A 4 22.98 5.84 16.11
N ARG A 5 23.73 6.95 16.11
CA ARG A 5 23.36 8.17 15.36
C ARG A 5 23.25 7.90 13.86
N ASN A 6 24.22 7.19 13.28
CA ASN A 6 24.20 6.87 11.86
C ASN A 6 23.02 5.95 11.51
N LEU A 7 22.71 4.97 12.35
CA LEU A 7 21.57 4.08 12.18
C LEU A 7 20.23 4.83 12.27
N LEU A 8 20.06 5.69 13.29
CA LEU A 8 18.87 6.54 13.42
C LEU A 8 18.72 7.48 12.23
N MET A 9 19.82 8.09 11.77
CA MET A 9 19.79 8.97 10.60
C MET A 9 19.38 8.20 9.34
N ALA A 10 19.91 7.00 9.12
CA ALA A 10 19.54 6.14 8.00
C ALA A 10 18.06 5.71 8.05
N LEU A 11 17.55 5.37 9.23
CA LEU A 11 16.14 5.04 9.44
C LEU A 11 15.23 6.24 9.13
N PHE A 12 15.57 7.43 9.62
CA PHE A 12 14.78 8.63 9.31
C PHE A 12 14.83 8.95 7.82
N ILE A 13 16.00 8.93 7.17
CA ILE A 13 16.10 9.16 5.72
C ILE A 13 15.17 8.21 4.95
N LYS A 14 15.13 6.93 5.33
CA LYS A 14 14.32 5.91 4.64
C LYS A 14 12.82 6.04 4.89
N TYR A 15 12.40 6.30 6.14
CA TYR A 15 10.98 6.18 6.53
C TYR A 15 10.26 7.52 6.76
N TRP A 16 10.95 8.66 6.77
CA TRP A 16 10.34 9.96 7.08
C TRP A 16 9.21 10.35 6.12
N ILE A 17 9.32 10.00 4.83
CA ILE A 17 8.31 10.31 3.82
C ILE A 17 6.94 9.68 4.13
N TYR A 18 6.93 8.51 4.79
CA TYR A 18 5.69 7.87 5.26
C TYR A 18 5.09 8.61 6.47
N ILE A 19 5.92 9.16 7.35
CA ILE A 19 5.47 10.01 8.47
C ILE A 19 4.81 11.28 7.92
N CYS A 20 5.43 11.95 6.95
CA CYS A 20 4.82 13.09 6.28
C CYS A 20 3.49 12.72 5.60
N SER A 21 3.45 11.58 4.90
CA SER A 21 2.24 11.07 4.25
C SER A 21 1.11 10.82 5.25
N ARG A 22 1.42 10.25 6.43
CA ARG A 22 0.45 10.04 7.51
C ARG A 22 -0.13 11.35 8.05
N MET A 23 0.66 12.42 8.08
CA MET A 23 0.19 13.72 8.56
C MET A 23 -0.83 14.37 7.61
N PHE A 24 -0.72 14.17 6.28
CA PHE A 24 -1.78 14.59 5.35
C PHE A 24 -3.14 13.99 5.72
N PHE A 25 -3.18 12.68 6.01
CA PHE A 25 -4.41 12.01 6.45
C PHE A 25 -4.98 12.60 7.74
N PHE A 26 -4.11 12.86 8.72
CA PHE A 26 -4.53 13.41 10.01
C PHE A 26 -5.13 14.82 9.88
N ILE A 27 -4.51 15.69 9.08
CA ILE A 27 -4.96 17.08 8.87
C ILE A 27 -6.31 17.10 8.14
N SER A 28 -6.45 16.26 7.12
CA SER A 28 -7.61 16.25 6.26
C SER A 28 -8.85 15.63 6.89
N PHE A 29 -8.70 14.60 7.73
CA PHE A 29 -9.85 13.91 8.36
C PHE A 29 -10.20 14.39 9.76
N LYS A 30 -9.41 15.27 10.38
CA LYS A 30 -9.70 15.74 11.74
C LYS A 30 -10.83 16.77 11.76
N GLY A 31 -11.96 16.46 12.37
CA GLY A 31 -13.09 17.37 12.57
C GLY A 31 -13.96 17.59 11.32
N LYS A 32 -14.64 18.74 11.21
CA LYS A 32 -15.50 19.07 10.05
C LYS A 32 -14.72 19.14 8.74
N ILE A 33 -15.33 18.69 7.65
CA ILE A 33 -14.79 18.74 6.28
C ILE A 33 -14.98 20.16 5.74
N VAL A 34 -13.93 20.65 5.09
CA VAL A 34 -13.78 22.05 4.68
C VAL A 34 -12.92 22.07 3.41
N MET A 35 -13.12 23.03 2.51
CA MET A 35 -12.41 23.08 1.22
C MET A 35 -10.89 22.95 1.31
N TYR A 36 -10.23 23.65 2.24
CA TYR A 36 -8.77 23.53 2.35
C TYR A 36 -8.29 22.11 2.70
N LYS A 37 -9.10 21.34 3.46
CA LYS A 37 -8.81 19.93 3.76
C LYS A 37 -8.99 19.04 2.54
N ILE A 38 -9.95 19.38 1.68
CA ILE A 38 -10.13 18.70 0.40
C ILE A 38 -8.91 18.94 -0.49
N ILE A 39 -8.41 20.18 -0.56
CA ILE A 39 -7.20 20.50 -1.32
C ILE A 39 -5.97 19.75 -0.77
N TYR A 40 -5.80 19.61 0.55
CA TYR A 40 -4.74 18.76 1.10
C TYR A 40 -4.83 17.31 0.64
N MET A 41 -6.05 16.75 0.57
CA MET A 41 -6.24 15.41 0.02
C MET A 41 -5.97 15.35 -1.47
N VAL A 42 -6.39 16.35 -2.25
CA VAL A 42 -6.09 16.44 -3.68
C VAL A 42 -4.57 16.46 -3.92
N LEU A 43 -3.83 17.27 -3.16
CA LEU A 43 -2.36 17.32 -3.24
C LEU A 43 -1.73 15.97 -2.90
N PHE A 44 -2.19 15.31 -1.83
CA PHE A 44 -1.70 13.99 -1.43
C PHE A 44 -1.99 12.92 -2.49
N ILE A 45 -3.22 12.88 -2.99
CA ILE A 45 -3.67 11.93 -4.01
C ILE A 45 -2.92 12.15 -5.32
N PHE A 46 -2.73 13.41 -5.74
CA PHE A 46 -1.91 13.76 -6.90
C PHE A 46 -0.47 13.26 -6.75
N TYR A 47 0.13 13.45 -5.57
CA TYR A 47 1.47 12.93 -5.26
C TYR A 47 1.55 11.40 -5.37
N VAL A 48 0.57 10.66 -4.84
CA VAL A 48 0.51 9.20 -4.93
C VAL A 48 0.24 8.74 -6.37
N ALA A 49 -0.63 9.43 -7.10
CA ALA A 49 -0.93 9.12 -8.50
C ALA A 49 0.32 9.31 -9.38
N LEU A 50 1.03 10.43 -9.24
CA LEU A 50 2.29 10.66 -9.96
C LEU A 50 3.33 9.57 -9.65
N TYR A 51 3.45 9.17 -8.38
CA TYR A 51 4.33 8.07 -7.98
C TYR A 51 3.99 6.76 -8.72
N GLN A 52 2.71 6.47 -8.92
CA GLN A 52 2.27 5.24 -9.61
C GLN A 52 2.38 5.31 -11.13
N VAL A 53 2.12 6.47 -11.74
CA VAL A 53 2.12 6.61 -13.21
C VAL A 53 3.54 6.76 -13.74
N HIS A 54 4.35 7.64 -13.14
CA HIS A 54 5.71 7.94 -13.62
C HIS A 54 6.67 8.20 -12.46
N TYR A 55 7.35 7.15 -12.00
CA TYR A 55 8.30 7.23 -10.89
C TYR A 55 9.47 8.20 -11.13
N GLU A 56 10.03 8.26 -12.35
CA GLU A 56 11.14 9.16 -12.66
C GLU A 56 10.73 10.65 -12.57
N TRP A 57 9.57 10.98 -13.13
CA TRP A 57 8.98 12.33 -13.02
C TRP A 57 8.66 12.66 -11.57
N TRP A 58 8.11 11.70 -10.82
CA TRP A 58 7.83 11.86 -9.40
C TRP A 58 9.09 12.22 -8.60
N ARG A 59 10.25 11.63 -8.90
CA ARG A 59 11.52 11.99 -8.24
C ARG A 59 11.96 13.43 -8.53
N GLN A 60 11.79 13.90 -9.76
CA GLN A 60 12.18 15.26 -10.15
C GLN A 60 11.24 16.32 -9.57
N ILE A 61 9.93 16.04 -9.57
CA ILE A 61 8.90 16.98 -9.08
C ILE A 61 8.84 17.02 -7.54
N LEU A 62 9.39 16.02 -6.83
CA LEU A 62 9.25 15.85 -5.39
C LEU A 62 9.64 17.11 -4.60
N LYS A 63 10.72 17.79 -4.98
CA LYS A 63 11.15 19.05 -4.32
C LYS A 63 10.09 20.15 -4.45
N TYR A 64 9.59 20.34 -5.68
CA TYR A 64 8.56 21.34 -5.98
C TYR A 64 7.24 21.02 -5.30
N PHE A 65 6.88 19.74 -5.20
CA PHE A 65 5.70 19.30 -4.46
C PHE A 65 5.76 19.73 -2.99
N TRP A 66 6.86 19.44 -2.29
CA TRP A 66 7.00 19.86 -0.88
C TRP A 66 7.02 21.38 -0.70
N MET A 67 7.67 22.11 -1.61
CA MET A 67 7.63 23.58 -1.60
C MET A 67 6.20 24.11 -1.78
N SER A 68 5.44 23.55 -2.72
CA SER A 68 4.03 23.90 -2.94
C SER A 68 3.18 23.63 -1.70
N VAL A 69 3.38 22.49 -1.02
CA VAL A 69 2.69 22.15 0.23
C VAL A 69 3.00 23.16 1.34
N VAL A 70 4.26 23.58 1.49
CA VAL A 70 4.67 24.58 2.50
C VAL A 70 4.02 25.94 2.20
N ILE A 71 4.05 26.40 0.95
CA ILE A 71 3.42 27.66 0.53
C ILE A 71 1.91 27.60 0.79
N TYR A 72 1.27 26.50 0.39
CA TYR A 72 -0.16 26.31 0.58
C TYR A 72 -0.54 26.30 2.08
N MET A 73 0.26 25.65 2.93
CA MET A 73 0.08 25.67 4.38
C MET A 73 0.20 27.08 4.97
N MET A 74 1.16 27.88 4.51
CA MET A 74 1.29 29.27 4.95
C MET A 74 0.08 30.12 4.53
N LEU A 75 -0.40 29.97 3.30
CA LEU A 75 -1.61 30.67 2.82
C LEU A 75 -2.84 30.29 3.64
N VAL A 76 -3.03 29.00 3.94
CA VAL A 76 -4.16 28.53 4.76
C VAL A 76 -4.09 29.10 6.18
N LEU A 77 -2.90 29.16 6.79
CA LEU A 77 -2.70 29.78 8.09
C LEU A 77 -3.04 31.29 8.07
N ILE A 78 -2.55 32.01 7.06
CA ILE A 78 -2.85 33.44 6.87
C ILE A 78 -4.37 33.65 6.72
N PHE A 79 -5.05 32.87 5.88
CA PHE A 79 -6.50 32.99 5.70
C PHE A 79 -7.29 32.69 6.97
N ILE A 80 -6.95 31.61 7.69
CA ILE A 80 -7.64 31.28 8.96
C ILE A 80 -7.42 32.38 10.01
N TYR A 81 -6.20 32.92 10.08
CA TYR A 81 -5.84 33.96 11.05
C TYR A 81 -6.49 35.32 10.72
N THR A 82 -6.37 35.78 9.47
CA THR A 82 -6.95 37.05 9.01
C THR A 82 -8.48 37.06 9.08
N TYR A 83 -9.13 35.91 8.98
CA TYR A 83 -10.59 35.82 9.14
C TYR A 83 -11.06 35.97 10.61
N GLN A 84 -10.15 36.05 11.59
CA GLN A 84 -10.54 36.29 12.98
C GLN A 84 -10.81 37.76 13.28
N PHE A 85 -10.41 38.70 12.40
CA PHE A 85 -10.74 40.11 12.56
C PHE A 85 -12.24 40.36 12.34
N GLU A 86 -12.81 41.32 13.09
CA GLU A 86 -14.25 41.61 13.09
C GLU A 86 -14.76 42.10 11.72
N ASP A 87 -13.97 42.90 11.00
CA ASP A 87 -14.33 43.43 9.67
C ASP A 87 -14.18 42.43 8.52
N SER A 88 -13.46 41.32 8.76
CA SER A 88 -13.11 40.37 7.70
C SER A 88 -14.32 39.71 7.02
N PRO A 89 -15.41 39.28 7.71
CA PRO A 89 -16.52 38.63 7.03
C PRO A 89 -17.23 39.56 6.04
N GLY A 90 -17.35 40.84 6.38
CA GLY A 90 -17.95 41.85 5.52
C GLY A 90 -17.09 42.13 4.29
N LEU A 91 -15.78 42.25 4.46
CA LEU A 91 -14.82 42.44 3.37
C LEU A 91 -14.86 41.26 2.39
N TRP A 92 -14.83 40.02 2.90
CA TRP A 92 -14.89 38.83 2.06
C TRP A 92 -16.21 38.72 1.30
N GLN A 93 -17.35 39.04 1.93
CA GLN A 93 -18.65 39.04 1.24
C GLN A 93 -18.71 40.10 0.13
N ASN A 94 -18.16 41.30 0.37
CA ASN A 94 -18.14 42.35 -0.64
C ASN A 94 -17.18 42.02 -1.81
N MET A 95 -16.02 41.43 -1.52
CA MET A 95 -15.01 41.10 -2.53
C MET A 95 -15.37 39.85 -3.36
N THR A 96 -15.94 38.81 -2.73
CA THR A 96 -16.22 37.54 -3.41
C THR A 96 -17.68 37.36 -3.84
N GLY A 97 -18.62 38.13 -3.28
CA GLY A 97 -20.05 37.97 -3.50
C GLY A 97 -20.64 36.65 -2.97
N LEU A 98 -19.88 35.89 -2.16
CA LEU A 98 -20.31 34.60 -1.65
C LEU A 98 -21.16 34.74 -0.37
N LYS A 99 -22.21 33.92 -0.26
CA LYS A 99 -23.04 33.83 0.96
C LYS A 99 -22.22 33.29 2.14
N LYS A 100 -22.56 33.71 3.36
CA LYS A 100 -21.91 33.29 4.62
C LYS A 100 -21.76 31.75 4.76
N GLU A 101 -22.78 30.99 4.34
CA GLU A 101 -22.74 29.51 4.35
C GLU A 101 -21.62 28.94 3.46
N LYS A 102 -21.41 29.51 2.27
CA LYS A 102 -20.33 29.07 1.36
C LYS A 102 -18.95 29.45 1.89
N LEU A 103 -18.83 30.59 2.59
CA LEU A 103 -17.60 30.97 3.28
C LEU A 103 -17.27 29.99 4.42
N GLU A 104 -18.28 29.54 5.18
CA GLU A 104 -18.08 28.55 6.22
C GLU A 104 -17.56 27.22 5.66
N ASP A 105 -18.10 26.78 4.51
CA ASP A 105 -17.62 25.59 3.79
C ASP A 105 -16.20 25.73 3.23
N LEU A 106 -15.78 26.96 2.88
CA LEU A 106 -14.39 27.27 2.54
C LEU A 106 -13.46 27.14 3.75
N GLY A 107 -14.01 27.24 4.96
CA GLY A 107 -13.28 27.16 6.22
C GLY A 107 -13.10 28.49 6.92
N LEU A 108 -13.67 29.54 6.34
CA LEU A 108 -13.64 30.89 6.85
C LEU A 108 -14.79 31.04 7.84
N LYS A 109 -14.48 30.78 9.11
CA LYS A 109 -15.38 31.05 10.23
C LYS A 109 -14.61 31.70 11.38
N GLN A 110 -15.30 32.49 12.18
CA GLN A 110 -14.76 32.99 13.44
C GLN A 110 -14.79 31.85 14.46
N PHE A 111 -13.65 31.62 15.12
CA PHE A 111 -13.47 30.51 16.04
C PHE A 111 -13.32 31.01 17.47
N ARG A 112 -13.75 30.19 18.44
CA ARG A 112 -13.36 30.38 19.85
C ARG A 112 -11.87 30.06 20.01
N VAL A 113 -11.22 30.67 21.01
CA VAL A 113 -9.78 30.57 21.27
C VAL A 113 -9.26 29.12 21.26
N VAL A 114 -9.99 28.19 21.89
CA VAL A 114 -9.59 26.76 21.97
C VAL A 114 -9.65 26.04 20.62
N GLU A 115 -10.71 26.30 19.83
CA GLU A 115 -10.83 25.71 18.49
C GLU A 115 -9.79 26.34 17.54
N LEU A 116 -9.57 27.66 17.67
CA LEU A 116 -8.57 28.40 16.90
C LEU A 116 -7.16 27.85 17.14
N PHE A 117 -6.78 27.64 18.41
CA PHE A 117 -5.47 27.06 18.76
C PHE A 117 -5.27 25.71 18.05
N THR A 118 -6.28 24.83 18.10
CA THR A 118 -6.21 23.52 17.45
C THR A 118 -6.09 23.65 15.92
N ARG A 119 -6.85 24.58 15.31
CA ARG A 119 -6.86 24.84 13.86
C ARG A 119 -5.56 25.44 13.33
N ILE A 120 -4.83 26.18 14.16
CA ILE A 120 -3.52 26.76 13.81
C ILE A 120 -2.39 25.76 14.12
N PHE A 121 -2.43 25.11 15.29
CA PHE A 121 -1.37 24.21 15.75
C PHE A 121 -1.20 22.99 14.84
N ILE A 122 -2.30 22.39 14.36
CA ILE A 122 -2.22 21.19 13.51
C ILE A 122 -1.47 21.48 12.19
N PRO A 123 -1.88 22.46 11.35
CA PRO A 123 -1.11 22.84 10.16
C PRO A 123 0.32 23.28 10.47
N THR A 124 0.54 24.02 11.58
CA THR A 124 1.88 24.47 11.98
C THR A 124 2.81 23.30 12.33
N SER A 125 2.30 22.29 13.06
CA SER A 125 3.06 21.08 13.38
C SER A 125 3.45 20.30 12.12
N PHE A 126 2.56 20.25 11.13
CA PHE A 126 2.85 19.61 9.86
C PHE A 126 3.81 20.42 9.00
N LEU A 127 3.66 21.75 8.97
CA LEU A 127 4.60 22.66 8.34
C LEU A 127 6.02 22.42 8.86
N LEU A 128 6.19 22.31 10.18
CA LEU A 128 7.48 21.98 10.80
C LEU A 128 8.03 20.63 10.31
N VAL A 129 7.20 19.58 10.28
CA VAL A 129 7.58 18.24 9.78
C VAL A 129 7.98 18.29 8.30
N CYS A 130 7.29 19.07 7.47
CA CYS A 130 7.59 19.27 6.06
C CYS A 130 8.89 20.05 5.84
N ILE A 131 9.13 21.12 6.59
CA ILE A 131 10.39 21.88 6.54
C ILE A 131 11.56 20.97 6.96
N LEU A 132 11.39 20.18 8.02
CA LEU A 132 12.41 19.23 8.46
C LEU A 132 12.69 18.17 7.37
N HIS A 133 11.65 17.65 6.71
CA HIS A 133 11.79 16.73 5.59
C HIS A 133 12.60 17.36 4.45
N LEU A 134 12.23 18.57 4.03
CA LEU A 134 12.84 19.26 2.90
C LEU A 134 14.31 19.60 3.16
N TYR A 135 14.66 20.02 4.37
CA TYR A 135 16.01 20.46 4.71
C TYR A 135 16.98 19.29 4.97
N TYR A 136 16.59 18.32 5.81
CA TYR A 136 17.51 17.28 6.26
C TYR A 136 17.44 15.98 5.47
N PHE A 137 16.24 15.56 5.07
CA PHE A 137 16.02 14.20 4.58
C PHE A 137 15.85 14.11 3.07
N HIS A 138 15.28 15.13 2.42
CA HIS A 138 14.90 15.09 1.01
C HIS A 138 16.07 14.75 0.06
N GLY A 139 17.20 15.45 0.16
CA GLY A 139 18.35 15.21 -0.70
C GLY A 139 18.93 13.80 -0.53
N ARG A 140 19.11 13.37 0.72
CA ARG A 140 19.65 12.03 1.03
C ARG A 140 18.68 10.90 0.67
N PHE A 141 17.37 11.17 0.75
CA PHE A 141 16.35 10.22 0.32
C PHE A 141 16.40 10.02 -1.20
N LEU A 142 16.50 11.11 -1.98
CA LEU A 142 16.60 11.01 -3.44
C LEU A 142 17.87 10.30 -3.92
N GLU A 143 18.97 10.43 -3.17
CA GLU A 143 20.22 9.70 -3.40
C GLU A 143 20.05 8.20 -3.10
N LEU A 144 19.45 7.86 -1.95
CA LEU A 144 19.20 6.48 -1.54
C LEU A 144 18.33 5.70 -2.53
N THR A 145 17.34 6.36 -3.13
CA THR A 145 16.41 5.71 -4.08
C THR A 145 16.89 5.75 -5.54
N ASN A 146 18.14 6.16 -5.81
CA ASN A 146 18.62 6.32 -7.18
C ASN A 146 19.14 5.00 -7.79
N LEU A 147 18.34 4.39 -8.67
CA LEU A 147 18.72 3.16 -9.41
C LEU A 147 19.99 3.33 -10.27
N LYS A 148 20.30 4.55 -10.74
CA LYS A 148 21.48 4.82 -11.60
C LYS A 148 22.81 4.87 -10.84
N SER A 149 22.78 4.87 -9.50
CA SER A 149 23.99 4.90 -8.66
C SER A 149 24.54 3.50 -8.36
N ILE A 150 23.85 2.45 -8.81
CA ILE A 150 24.29 1.07 -8.64
C ILE A 150 25.55 0.87 -9.49
N PRO A 151 26.68 0.41 -8.92
CA PRO A 151 27.90 0.19 -9.69
C PRO A 151 27.60 -0.79 -10.82
N SER A 152 27.73 -0.32 -12.06
CA SER A 152 27.65 -1.17 -13.24
C SER A 152 28.67 -2.29 -13.13
N LYS A 153 28.33 -3.42 -13.75
CA LYS A 153 29.01 -4.72 -13.89
C LYS A 153 30.54 -4.70 -14.15
N GLU A 154 31.15 -3.53 -14.30
CA GLU A 154 32.53 -3.30 -14.70
C GLU A 154 33.52 -3.38 -13.52
N TYR A 155 33.09 -3.10 -12.28
CA TYR A 155 33.97 -3.21 -11.10
C TYR A 155 34.11 -4.65 -10.57
N SER A 156 33.16 -5.52 -10.89
CA SER A 156 33.15 -6.93 -10.45
C SER A 156 34.17 -7.81 -11.20
N ALA A 157 34.60 -7.38 -12.40
CA ALA A 157 35.62 -8.09 -13.19
C ALA A 157 37.04 -7.90 -12.65
N ILE A 158 37.26 -6.85 -11.85
CA ILE A 158 38.58 -6.56 -11.25
C ILE A 158 38.75 -7.30 -9.91
N TYR A 159 37.66 -7.61 -9.21
CA TYR A 159 37.72 -8.38 -7.94
C TYR A 159 37.60 -9.89 -8.12
N SER A 160 37.06 -10.39 -9.25
CA SER A 160 36.97 -11.84 -9.52
C SER A 160 38.31 -12.48 -9.92
N SER A 161 39.34 -11.69 -10.23
CA SER A 161 40.68 -12.17 -10.61
C SER A 161 41.66 -12.29 -9.44
N GLN A 162 41.25 -11.94 -8.20
CA GLN A 162 42.14 -11.92 -7.03
C GLN A 162 41.51 -12.53 -5.75
N CYS A 163 40.65 -13.53 -5.87
CA CYS A 163 40.29 -14.40 -4.74
C CYS A 163 40.81 -15.83 -4.99
N PRO A 164 41.72 -16.36 -4.15
CA PRO A 164 42.08 -17.77 -4.20
C PRO A 164 40.86 -18.63 -3.87
N SER A 165 40.73 -19.74 -4.58
CA SER A 165 39.70 -20.76 -4.38
C SER A 165 39.66 -21.28 -2.94
N LEU A 166 38.46 -21.69 -2.52
CA LEU A 166 38.10 -22.21 -1.21
C LEU A 166 38.45 -23.73 -1.10
N PRO A 167 39.72 -24.11 -0.92
CA PRO A 167 40.03 -25.26 -0.05
C PRO A 167 41.02 -24.98 1.09
N ASP A 168 41.71 -23.84 1.14
CA ASP A 168 42.86 -23.64 2.06
C ASP A 168 42.51 -23.08 3.46
N LEU A 169 41.28 -22.61 3.68
CA LEU A 169 40.85 -22.09 5.00
C LEU A 169 40.42 -23.20 5.98
N ALA A 170 40.16 -24.41 5.49
CA ALA A 170 39.87 -25.58 6.33
C ALA A 170 41.14 -26.14 7.00
N ALA A 171 42.33 -25.89 6.43
CA ALA A 171 43.60 -26.37 6.96
C ALA A 171 44.15 -25.50 8.13
N LEU A 172 43.70 -24.26 8.27
CA LEU A 172 44.14 -23.36 9.35
C LEU A 172 43.34 -23.50 10.66
N CYS A 173 42.19 -24.18 10.64
CA CYS A 173 41.36 -24.38 11.85
C CYS A 173 41.67 -25.66 12.64
N GLN A 174 42.68 -26.46 12.27
CA GLN A 174 43.04 -27.71 12.97
C GLN A 174 44.23 -27.62 13.95
N GLN A 175 44.78 -26.44 14.20
CA GLN A 175 45.85 -26.23 15.19
C GLN A 175 45.38 -25.36 16.37
N ALA A 176 44.42 -25.87 17.15
CA ALA A 176 44.17 -25.39 18.51
C ALA A 176 43.46 -26.49 19.32
N GLY A 177 44.19 -27.57 19.65
CA GLY A 177 43.73 -28.56 20.63
C GLY A 177 43.75 -27.98 22.05
N PRO A 178 42.84 -28.41 22.96
CA PRO A 178 42.81 -27.92 24.33
C PRO A 178 44.01 -28.48 25.13
N PRO A 179 44.58 -27.72 26.10
CA PRO A 179 45.68 -28.22 26.91
C PRO A 179 45.20 -29.28 27.91
N ARG A 180 46.02 -30.32 28.03
CA ARG A 180 45.86 -31.51 28.89
C ARG A 180 46.19 -31.13 30.34
N VAL A 181 45.19 -31.08 31.23
CA VAL A 181 45.39 -30.86 32.69
C VAL A 181 45.46 -32.22 33.41
N LYS A 182 46.54 -32.45 34.17
CA LYS A 182 46.71 -33.58 35.11
C LYS A 182 46.01 -33.27 36.45
N PRO A 183 45.52 -34.27 37.20
CA PRO A 183 44.84 -34.04 38.47
C PRO A 183 45.83 -34.02 39.64
N SER A 184 45.67 -33.07 40.56
CA SER A 184 46.31 -33.12 41.88
C SER A 184 45.51 -32.32 42.92
N GLY A 185 44.89 -33.06 43.86
CA GLY A 185 44.75 -32.72 45.28
C GLY A 185 43.76 -31.63 45.72
N PRO A 186 42.88 -31.89 46.72
CA PRO A 186 42.00 -30.88 47.30
C PRO A 186 42.70 -30.15 48.46
N HIS A 187 42.58 -28.82 48.54
CA HIS A 187 42.79 -28.08 49.79
C HIS A 187 41.86 -26.86 49.84
N HIS A 188 41.25 -26.71 51.02
CA HIS A 188 40.37 -25.64 51.48
C HIS A 188 41.05 -24.25 51.42
N ASP A 189 40.28 -23.19 51.15
CA ASP A 189 39.93 -22.15 52.15
C ASP A 189 39.23 -20.93 51.52
N GLU A 190 38.51 -20.23 52.37
CA GLU A 190 37.42 -19.28 52.14
C GLU A 190 37.82 -17.87 51.64
N ALA A 191 36.79 -17.19 51.13
CA ALA A 191 36.53 -15.74 51.23
C ALA A 191 37.50 -14.75 50.54
N ASP A 192 37.08 -14.24 49.37
CA ASP A 192 36.98 -12.79 49.14
C ASP A 192 36.08 -12.48 47.93
N ARG A 193 34.88 -11.93 48.18
CA ARG A 193 33.99 -11.40 47.13
C ARG A 193 34.47 -10.00 46.73
N GLN A 194 35.13 -9.89 45.57
CA GLN A 194 35.41 -8.60 44.95
C GLN A 194 34.24 -8.10 44.07
N PRO A 195 33.98 -6.77 44.00
CA PRO A 195 32.93 -6.16 43.18
C PRO A 195 33.24 -6.14 41.67
N GLY A 196 34.25 -6.89 41.21
CA GLY A 196 34.63 -7.04 39.80
C GLY A 196 33.86 -8.15 39.07
N ASP A 197 33.32 -9.13 39.80
CA ASP A 197 32.71 -10.33 39.21
C ASP A 197 31.35 -10.02 38.54
N LEU A 198 30.59 -9.08 39.10
CA LEU A 198 29.32 -8.64 38.51
C LEU A 198 29.53 -7.94 37.16
N ARG A 199 30.54 -7.07 37.03
CA ARG A 199 30.83 -6.33 35.79
C ARG A 199 31.27 -7.27 34.66
N ASN A 200 32.02 -8.32 34.99
CA ASN A 200 32.46 -9.34 34.04
C ASN A 200 31.27 -10.22 33.58
N ASN A 201 30.36 -10.57 34.50
CA ASN A 201 29.14 -11.32 34.18
C ASN A 201 28.16 -10.50 33.32
N TRP A 202 28.00 -9.20 33.58
CA TRP A 202 27.21 -8.31 32.71
C TRP A 202 27.84 -8.15 31.33
N HIS A 203 29.18 -8.08 31.24
CA HIS A 203 29.86 -8.03 29.95
C HIS A 203 29.67 -9.32 29.15
N LEU A 204 29.69 -10.48 29.81
CA LEU A 204 29.41 -11.79 29.20
C LEU A 204 27.95 -11.90 28.73
N VAL A 205 26.99 -11.44 29.55
CA VAL A 205 25.57 -11.40 29.16
C VAL A 205 25.34 -10.46 27.99
N ILE A 206 25.99 -9.29 27.97
CA ILE A 206 25.94 -8.35 26.83
C ILE A 206 26.54 -9.02 25.59
N ASP A 207 27.66 -9.73 25.70
CA ASP A 207 28.30 -10.42 24.58
C ASP A 207 27.38 -11.51 24.00
N HIS A 208 26.83 -12.38 24.84
CA HIS A 208 25.82 -13.38 24.43
C HIS A 208 24.57 -12.74 23.82
N LEU A 209 24.08 -11.64 24.39
CA LEU A 209 22.93 -10.91 23.86
C LEU A 209 23.24 -10.28 22.50
N THR A 210 24.48 -9.81 22.27
CA THR A 210 24.88 -9.26 20.98
C THR A 210 25.03 -10.33 19.91
N VAL A 211 25.56 -11.52 20.24
CA VAL A 211 25.59 -12.66 19.33
C VAL A 211 24.18 -13.12 18.96
N LEU A 212 23.29 -13.19 19.96
CA LEU A 212 21.87 -13.51 19.73
C LEU A 212 21.18 -12.44 18.87
N LEU A 213 21.48 -11.15 19.10
CA LEU A 213 20.96 -10.05 18.31
C LEU A 213 21.44 -10.11 16.86
N LEU A 214 22.70 -10.45 16.62
CA LEU A 214 23.24 -10.61 15.27
C LEU A 214 22.59 -11.77 14.53
N LEU A 215 22.44 -12.93 15.19
CA LEU A 215 21.72 -14.07 14.63
C LEU A 215 20.26 -13.73 14.34
N PHE A 216 19.61 -12.97 15.23
CA PHE A 216 18.26 -12.48 15.04
C PHE A 216 18.16 -11.51 13.85
N LEU A 217 19.11 -10.58 13.69
CA LEU A 217 19.16 -9.63 12.58
C LEU A 217 19.40 -10.34 11.24
N GLU A 218 20.25 -11.36 11.21
CA GLU A 218 20.47 -12.19 10.03
C GLU A 218 19.19 -12.96 9.66
N GLY A 219 18.55 -13.60 10.64
CA GLY A 219 17.26 -14.26 10.45
C GLY A 219 16.17 -13.29 9.96
N PHE A 220 16.12 -12.08 10.52
CA PHE A 220 15.18 -11.04 10.10
C PHE A 220 15.44 -10.57 8.66
N TYR A 221 16.70 -10.42 8.27
CA TYR A 221 17.08 -10.06 6.90
C TYR A 221 16.68 -11.13 5.88
N GLN A 222 16.89 -12.41 6.22
CA GLN A 222 16.44 -13.54 5.40
C GLN A 222 14.91 -13.57 5.29
N LEU A 223 14.21 -13.39 6.42
CA LEU A 223 12.74 -13.30 6.44
C LEU A 223 12.24 -12.12 5.60
N GLN A 224 12.88 -10.96 5.69
CA GLN A 224 12.50 -9.77 4.92
C GLN A 224 12.67 -10.02 3.42
N THR A 225 13.79 -10.59 2.98
CA THR A 225 14.03 -10.94 1.58
C THR A 225 12.99 -11.93 1.06
N PHE A 226 12.67 -12.95 1.88
CA PHE A 226 11.63 -13.92 1.57
C PHE A 226 10.24 -13.28 1.46
N LEU A 227 9.88 -12.36 2.38
CA LEU A 227 8.62 -11.63 2.35
C LEU A 227 8.47 -10.77 1.09
N TRP A 228 9.50 -10.01 0.71
CA TRP A 228 9.48 -9.20 -0.51
C TRP A 228 9.29 -10.05 -1.77
N TRP A 229 9.85 -11.25 -1.77
CA TRP A 229 9.72 -12.16 -2.88
C TRP A 229 8.34 -12.80 -2.97
N ILE A 230 7.76 -13.27 -1.86
CA ILE A 230 6.36 -13.72 -1.82
C ILE A 230 5.42 -12.60 -2.28
N LEU A 231 5.67 -11.37 -1.81
CA LEU A 231 4.89 -10.21 -2.20
C LEU A 231 4.96 -9.97 -3.71
N GLU A 232 6.14 -10.05 -4.33
CA GLU A 232 6.26 -9.90 -5.80
C GLU A 232 5.43 -10.93 -6.57
N LEU A 233 5.37 -12.17 -6.06
CA LEU A 233 4.60 -13.25 -6.70
C LEU A 233 3.10 -13.11 -6.54
N HIS A 234 2.63 -12.66 -5.37
CA HIS A 234 1.21 -12.67 -5.01
C HIS A 234 0.51 -11.31 -5.06
N ILE A 235 1.25 -10.21 -5.21
CA ILE A 235 0.67 -8.86 -5.17
C ILE A 235 -0.42 -8.64 -6.22
N ILE A 236 -0.26 -9.20 -7.42
CA ILE A 236 -1.26 -9.10 -8.48
C ILE A 236 -2.58 -9.76 -8.02
N LYS A 237 -2.51 -10.98 -7.47
CA LYS A 237 -3.70 -11.72 -6.99
C LYS A 237 -4.40 -10.98 -5.86
N ILE A 238 -3.63 -10.45 -4.89
CA ILE A 238 -4.15 -9.67 -3.77
C ILE A 238 -4.85 -8.40 -4.29
N MET A 239 -4.25 -7.69 -5.24
CA MET A 239 -4.80 -6.47 -5.82
C MET A 239 -6.13 -6.74 -6.54
N TYR A 240 -6.19 -7.70 -7.46
CA TYR A 240 -7.44 -7.99 -8.19
C TYR A 240 -8.54 -8.53 -7.27
N SER A 241 -8.20 -9.40 -6.32
CA SER A 241 -9.16 -9.86 -5.31
C SER A 241 -9.74 -8.70 -4.51
N TYR A 242 -8.92 -7.73 -4.12
CA TYR A 242 -9.37 -6.55 -3.41
C TYR A 242 -10.24 -5.63 -4.28
N ILE A 243 -9.88 -5.42 -5.55
CA ILE A 243 -10.69 -4.62 -6.49
C ILE A 243 -12.08 -5.24 -6.65
N ILE A 244 -12.17 -6.55 -6.87
CA ILE A 244 -13.45 -7.27 -6.97
C ILE A 244 -14.25 -7.13 -5.68
N TRP A 245 -13.62 -7.30 -4.52
CA TRP A 245 -14.28 -7.13 -3.22
C TRP A 245 -14.85 -5.72 -3.04
N VAL A 246 -14.12 -4.68 -3.41
CA VAL A 246 -14.59 -3.29 -3.35
C VAL A 246 -15.76 -3.06 -4.30
N SER A 247 -15.68 -3.56 -5.53
CA SER A 247 -16.76 -3.44 -6.52
C SER A 247 -18.04 -4.15 -6.10
N VAL A 248 -17.94 -5.30 -5.43
CA VAL A 248 -19.12 -6.02 -4.89
C VAL A 248 -19.72 -5.27 -3.69
N LYS A 249 -18.87 -4.69 -2.84
CA LYS A 249 -19.33 -4.00 -1.64
C LYS A 249 -19.98 -2.64 -1.94
N GLU A 250 -19.46 -1.91 -2.93
CA GLU A 250 -19.99 -0.63 -3.37
C GLU A 250 -20.60 -0.78 -4.76
N THR A 251 -21.89 -1.18 -4.84
CA THR A 251 -22.66 -1.37 -6.09
C THR A 251 -23.05 -0.04 -6.76
N SER A 252 -22.11 0.91 -6.80
CA SER A 252 -22.32 2.23 -7.37
C SER A 252 -21.88 2.29 -8.82
N VAL A 253 -22.62 3.04 -9.64
CA VAL A 253 -22.32 3.18 -11.08
C VAL A 253 -20.97 3.85 -11.33
N ALA A 254 -20.47 4.73 -10.45
CA ALA A 254 -19.14 5.32 -10.61
C ALA A 254 -18.00 4.29 -10.54
N VAL A 255 -18.14 3.22 -9.76
CA VAL A 255 -17.15 2.12 -9.74
C VAL A 255 -17.25 1.27 -11.01
N LEU A 256 -18.46 1.14 -11.58
CA LEU A 256 -18.72 0.36 -12.79
C LEU A 256 -18.49 1.14 -14.10
N SER A 257 -18.48 2.48 -14.06
CA SER A 257 -18.40 3.41 -15.20
C SER A 257 -16.98 3.73 -15.66
N SER A 258 -15.93 3.16 -15.06
CA SER A 258 -14.54 3.39 -15.49
C SER A 258 -14.20 2.81 -16.88
N GLY A 259 -15.16 2.22 -17.57
CA GLY A 259 -15.13 1.96 -19.01
C GLY A 259 -16.20 2.80 -19.69
N GLN A 260 -15.81 3.70 -20.58
CA GLN A 260 -16.70 4.54 -21.36
C GLN A 260 -17.71 3.65 -22.14
N THR A 261 -19.00 3.95 -21.97
CA THR A 261 -20.19 3.33 -22.62
C THR A 261 -20.43 1.83 -22.34
N GLN A 262 -21.58 1.54 -21.71
CA GLN A 262 -22.19 0.24 -21.34
C GLN A 262 -21.86 -0.28 -19.92
N PRO A 263 -22.88 -0.44 -19.03
CA PRO A 263 -22.70 -0.88 -17.64
C PRO A 263 -22.23 -2.33 -17.45
N GLY A 264 -21.94 -3.07 -18.53
CA GLY A 264 -21.32 -4.41 -18.48
C GLY A 264 -19.79 -4.40 -18.46
N VAL A 265 -19.13 -3.28 -18.80
CA VAL A 265 -17.71 -3.29 -19.22
C VAL A 265 -16.71 -3.37 -18.06
N SER A 266 -17.03 -2.97 -16.83
CA SER A 266 -16.07 -3.06 -15.70
C SER A 266 -15.89 -4.50 -15.20
N VAL A 267 -16.98 -5.24 -15.07
CA VAL A 267 -16.93 -6.69 -14.79
C VAL A 267 -16.37 -7.41 -16.02
N GLN A 268 -16.74 -6.99 -17.23
CA GLN A 268 -16.28 -7.65 -18.46
C GLN A 268 -14.83 -7.34 -18.82
N LEU A 269 -14.24 -6.20 -18.43
CA LEU A 269 -12.80 -5.92 -18.53
C LEU A 269 -12.03 -6.61 -17.41
N CYS A 270 -12.52 -6.55 -16.16
CA CYS A 270 -11.88 -7.34 -15.09
C CYS A 270 -11.94 -8.83 -15.38
N VAL A 271 -13.03 -9.34 -15.96
CA VAL A 271 -13.21 -10.75 -16.32
C VAL A 271 -12.56 -11.08 -17.66
N SER A 272 -12.53 -10.21 -18.68
CA SER A 272 -11.79 -10.48 -19.93
C SER A 272 -10.29 -10.39 -19.72
N ASP A 273 -9.84 -9.45 -18.88
CA ASP A 273 -8.46 -9.39 -18.42
C ASP A 273 -8.18 -10.63 -17.57
N PHE A 274 -9.11 -11.09 -16.71
CA PHE A 274 -9.00 -12.32 -15.89
C PHE A 274 -9.19 -13.65 -16.66
N LEU A 275 -9.74 -13.65 -17.88
CA LEU A 275 -9.87 -14.82 -18.76
C LEU A 275 -8.73 -14.88 -19.79
N GLY A 276 -8.21 -13.74 -20.26
CA GLY A 276 -6.91 -13.66 -20.95
C GLY A 276 -5.69 -13.82 -20.02
N PHE A 277 -5.96 -14.03 -18.73
CA PHE A 277 -5.08 -13.80 -17.59
C PHE A 277 -4.16 -14.95 -17.23
N HIS A 278 -4.14 -16.06 -17.98
CA HIS A 278 -3.15 -17.10 -17.72
C HIS A 278 -1.94 -16.97 -18.66
N SER A 279 -2.12 -16.39 -19.86
CA SER A 279 -1.04 -16.19 -20.84
C SER A 279 -0.46 -14.76 -20.83
N ALA A 280 -1.24 -13.75 -20.41
CA ALA A 280 -0.85 -12.33 -20.45
C ALA A 280 -0.36 -11.74 -19.12
N ILE A 281 -0.11 -12.55 -18.07
CA ILE A 281 0.38 -12.10 -16.74
C ILE A 281 1.71 -11.34 -16.81
N ARG A 282 2.46 -11.48 -17.90
CA ARG A 282 3.73 -10.74 -18.09
C ARG A 282 3.55 -9.30 -18.61
N GLN A 283 2.37 -8.96 -19.14
CA GLN A 283 2.13 -7.69 -19.83
C GLN A 283 0.69 -7.19 -19.61
N ALA A 284 0.16 -7.20 -18.38
CA ALA A 284 -0.93 -6.27 -18.09
C ALA A 284 -0.39 -4.87 -18.44
N PRO A 285 -0.92 -4.17 -19.46
CA PRO A 285 -0.29 -2.97 -19.95
C PRO A 285 -0.30 -1.95 -18.79
N PRO A 286 0.83 -1.30 -18.48
CA PRO A 286 0.91 -0.31 -17.39
C PRO A 286 -0.15 0.81 -17.50
N SER A 287 -0.79 0.95 -18.67
CA SER A 287 -1.91 1.85 -18.93
C SER A 287 -3.21 1.47 -18.20
N ALA A 288 -3.62 0.21 -18.12
CA ALA A 288 -4.92 -0.14 -17.56
C ALA A 288 -4.99 0.12 -16.04
N LEU A 289 -3.92 -0.22 -15.32
CA LEU A 289 -3.84 0.01 -13.89
C LEU A 289 -3.67 1.50 -13.55
N SER A 290 -2.93 2.24 -14.36
CA SER A 290 -2.77 3.69 -14.16
C SER A 290 -4.10 4.45 -14.38
N VAL A 291 -4.91 4.03 -15.35
CA VAL A 291 -6.29 4.55 -15.53
C VAL A 291 -7.15 4.25 -14.30
N CYS A 292 -7.08 3.03 -13.76
CA CYS A 292 -7.80 2.64 -12.55
C CYS A 292 -7.38 3.48 -11.32
N THR A 293 -6.08 3.77 -11.17
CA THR A 293 -5.57 4.67 -10.14
C THR A 293 -6.17 6.07 -10.28
N VAL A 294 -6.05 6.68 -11.46
CA VAL A 294 -6.53 8.05 -11.70
C VAL A 294 -8.04 8.13 -11.46
N TRP A 295 -8.80 7.12 -11.88
CA TRP A 295 -10.23 7.05 -11.63
C TRP A 295 -10.56 6.96 -10.13
N THR A 296 -9.84 6.11 -9.39
CA THR A 296 -9.99 6.00 -7.93
C THR A 296 -9.69 7.33 -7.24
N CYS A 297 -8.67 8.06 -7.70
CA CYS A 297 -8.34 9.40 -7.24
C CYS A 297 -9.49 10.38 -7.45
N VAL A 298 -10.09 10.38 -8.65
CA VAL A 298 -11.25 11.22 -8.98
C VAL A 298 -12.45 10.88 -8.09
N ILE A 299 -12.75 9.59 -7.88
CA ILE A 299 -13.84 9.15 -7.00
C ILE A 299 -13.62 9.67 -5.57
N ILE A 300 -12.41 9.57 -5.02
CA ILE A 300 -12.11 10.06 -3.67
C ILE A 300 -12.38 11.57 -3.56
N VAL A 301 -11.94 12.35 -4.55
CA VAL A 301 -12.15 13.80 -4.58
C VAL A 301 -13.64 14.14 -4.69
N CYS A 302 -14.38 13.47 -5.58
CA CYS A 302 -15.82 13.66 -5.72
C CYS A 302 -16.58 13.31 -4.43
N LYS A 303 -16.26 12.17 -3.80
CA LYS A 303 -16.85 11.75 -2.52
C LYS A 303 -16.58 12.75 -1.39
N MET A 304 -15.40 13.37 -1.39
CA MET A 304 -15.04 14.41 -0.43
C MET A 304 -15.76 15.74 -0.68
N LEU A 305 -15.83 16.18 -1.94
CA LEU A 305 -16.57 17.39 -2.34
C LEU A 305 -18.05 17.27 -2.01
N TYR A 306 -18.65 16.08 -2.20
CA TYR A 306 -20.06 15.84 -1.91
C TYR A 306 -20.43 16.00 -0.42
N GLN A 307 -19.46 15.91 0.50
CA GLN A 307 -19.71 16.10 1.94
C GLN A 307 -19.88 17.57 2.36
N LEU A 308 -19.63 18.55 1.47
CA LEU A 308 -19.80 19.97 1.79
C LEU A 308 -21.27 20.28 2.15
N GLN A 309 -21.47 21.27 3.02
CA GLN A 309 -22.82 21.60 3.51
C GLN A 309 -23.65 22.34 2.46
N THR A 310 -22.99 23.01 1.51
CA THR A 310 -23.58 23.73 0.38
C THR A 310 -24.42 22.81 -0.51
N ILE A 311 -24.06 21.54 -0.63
CA ILE A 311 -24.77 20.58 -1.48
C ILE A 311 -25.94 19.99 -0.68
N LYS A 312 -27.18 20.38 -0.97
CA LYS A 312 -28.37 19.81 -0.31
C LYS A 312 -29.06 18.82 -1.27
N PRO A 313 -29.15 17.52 -0.93
CA PRO A 313 -29.73 16.51 -1.83
C PRO A 313 -31.22 16.77 -2.10
N GLU A 314 -31.94 17.39 -1.15
CA GLU A 314 -33.36 17.75 -1.27
C GLU A 314 -33.65 18.67 -2.47
N ASN A 315 -32.69 19.51 -2.87
CA ASN A 315 -32.87 20.40 -4.03
C ASN A 315 -32.80 19.66 -5.37
N PHE A 316 -32.28 18.43 -5.39
CA PHE A 316 -32.02 17.65 -6.61
C PHE A 316 -32.98 16.47 -6.79
N SER A 317 -33.85 16.20 -5.81
CA SER A 317 -34.80 15.09 -5.88
C SER A 317 -35.94 15.42 -6.86
N PRO A 318 -36.19 14.58 -7.88
CA PRO A 318 -37.41 14.67 -8.68
C PRO A 318 -38.62 14.24 -7.83
N ASN A 319 -39.72 14.97 -7.93
CA ASN A 319 -41.00 14.58 -7.30
C ASN A 319 -41.77 13.70 -8.28
N GLU A 320 -41.71 12.38 -8.10
CA GLU A 320 -42.50 11.42 -8.90
C GLU A 320 -43.82 11.09 -8.20
N ASN A 321 -44.95 11.56 -8.77
CA ASN A 321 -46.27 11.52 -8.13
C ASN A 321 -47.30 10.59 -8.78
N GLN A 322 -46.93 9.68 -9.69
CA GLN A 322 -47.92 8.95 -10.49
C GLN A 322 -47.64 7.45 -10.63
N THR A 323 -48.21 6.64 -9.74
CA THR A 323 -48.40 5.19 -9.97
C THR A 323 -49.78 4.73 -9.49
N ASN A 324 -50.38 3.78 -10.23
CA ASN A 324 -51.66 3.12 -9.91
C ASN A 324 -51.52 1.97 -8.88
N ILE A 325 -50.41 1.91 -8.15
CA ILE A 325 -50.10 0.82 -7.21
C ILE A 325 -50.58 1.21 -5.80
N PRO A 326 -51.04 0.26 -4.96
CA PRO A 326 -51.44 0.57 -3.58
C PRO A 326 -50.31 1.21 -2.78
N LEU A 327 -50.59 2.37 -2.15
CA LEU A 327 -49.61 3.21 -1.44
C LEU A 327 -48.80 2.45 -0.35
N HIS A 328 -49.41 1.46 0.30
CA HIS A 328 -48.76 0.64 1.33
C HIS A 328 -47.64 -0.25 0.78
N GLN A 329 -47.73 -0.70 -0.48
CA GLN A 329 -46.65 -1.45 -1.14
C GLN A 329 -45.58 -0.53 -1.72
N LEU A 330 -45.98 0.65 -2.21
CA LEU A 330 -45.05 1.68 -2.70
C LEU A 330 -44.11 2.16 -1.58
N ASN A 331 -44.65 2.51 -0.40
CA ASN A 331 -43.83 3.02 0.71
C ASN A 331 -42.80 2.02 1.26
N LYS A 332 -42.91 0.72 0.92
CA LYS A 332 -41.88 -0.29 1.24
C LYS A 332 -40.75 -0.36 0.22
N SER A 333 -40.94 0.20 -0.96
CA SER A 333 -39.94 0.20 -2.02
C SER A 333 -38.95 1.36 -1.86
N LEU A 334 -37.70 1.14 -2.27
CA LEU A 334 -36.62 2.12 -2.13
C LEU A 334 -36.98 3.47 -2.78
N LEU A 335 -37.61 3.43 -3.96
CA LEU A 335 -37.92 4.60 -4.78
C LEU A 335 -38.99 5.52 -4.18
N TYR A 336 -39.92 4.98 -3.38
CA TYR A 336 -41.05 5.76 -2.84
C TYR A 336 -40.99 5.93 -1.31
N SER A 337 -40.00 5.31 -0.65
CA SER A 337 -39.82 5.41 0.81
C SER A 337 -39.19 6.74 1.26
N THR A 338 -38.31 7.32 0.44
CA THR A 338 -37.57 8.56 0.72
C THR A 338 -37.31 9.32 -0.58
N PRO A 339 -37.15 10.66 -0.54
CA PRO A 339 -36.74 11.42 -1.72
C PRO A 339 -35.45 10.84 -2.32
N ILE A 340 -35.49 10.57 -3.62
CA ILE A 340 -34.39 9.91 -4.34
C ILE A 340 -33.32 10.95 -4.63
N ASP A 341 -32.09 10.68 -4.17
CA ASP A 341 -30.91 11.44 -4.59
C ASP A 341 -30.33 10.81 -5.87
N PRO A 342 -30.38 11.50 -7.04
CA PRO A 342 -29.80 10.97 -8.27
C PRO A 342 -28.30 10.65 -8.14
N MET A 343 -27.61 11.33 -7.21
CA MET A 343 -26.18 11.12 -6.96
C MET A 343 -25.90 9.82 -6.20
N GLU A 344 -26.89 9.24 -5.51
CA GLU A 344 -26.74 7.96 -4.83
C GLU A 344 -26.53 6.82 -5.83
N TRP A 345 -27.16 6.90 -7.01
CA TRP A 345 -26.91 5.96 -8.13
C TRP A 345 -25.48 6.06 -8.66
N MET A 346 -24.93 7.28 -8.71
CA MET A 346 -23.51 7.52 -9.01
C MET A 346 -22.58 7.10 -7.87
N GLY A 347 -23.09 6.68 -6.71
CA GLY A 347 -22.28 6.25 -5.57
C GLY A 347 -21.82 7.35 -4.66
N LEU A 348 -22.34 8.57 -4.80
CA LEU A 348 -22.08 9.69 -3.91
C LEU A 348 -23.17 9.73 -2.85
N ARG A 349 -22.76 9.58 -1.58
CA ARG A 349 -23.68 9.60 -0.45
C ARG A 349 -23.11 10.50 0.64
N LYS A 350 -23.96 11.27 1.30
CA LYS A 350 -23.57 11.97 2.53
C LYS A 350 -23.40 10.95 3.64
N SER A 351 -22.22 10.92 4.26
CA SER A 351 -21.90 9.95 5.31
C SER A 351 -21.05 10.59 6.41
N SER A 352 -21.42 10.29 7.65
CA SER A 352 -20.60 10.57 8.83
C SER A 352 -20.36 9.25 9.56
N PRO A 353 -19.12 8.80 9.78
CA PRO A 353 -17.81 9.45 9.53
C PRO A 353 -17.21 9.21 8.12
N LEU A 354 -16.59 10.26 7.54
CA LEU A 354 -16.01 10.25 6.19
C LEU A 354 -14.92 9.18 5.97
N LEU A 355 -14.06 8.93 6.96
CA LEU A 355 -12.96 7.98 6.82
C LEU A 355 -13.48 6.57 6.53
N ILE A 356 -14.59 6.15 7.15
CA ILE A 356 -15.18 4.82 6.90
C ILE A 356 -15.69 4.73 5.46
N TYR A 357 -16.31 5.80 4.97
CA TYR A 357 -16.84 5.88 3.61
C TYR A 357 -15.73 5.88 2.54
N LEU A 358 -14.59 6.52 2.81
CA LEU A 358 -13.44 6.53 1.90
C LEU A 358 -12.48 5.36 2.09
N ARG A 359 -12.59 4.60 3.19
CA ARG A 359 -11.63 3.56 3.59
C ARG A 359 -11.34 2.59 2.45
N ASN A 360 -12.37 2.11 1.77
CA ASN A 360 -12.22 1.10 0.72
C ASN A 360 -11.40 1.65 -0.46
N ASN A 361 -11.70 2.89 -0.88
CA ASN A 361 -11.04 3.59 -2.00
C ASN A 361 -9.59 3.98 -1.65
N LEU A 362 -9.34 4.41 -0.40
CA LEU A 362 -7.99 4.72 0.08
C LEU A 362 -7.11 3.46 0.20
N LEU A 363 -7.67 2.37 0.70
CA LEU A 363 -6.98 1.08 0.75
C LEU A 363 -6.69 0.55 -0.66
N MET A 364 -7.61 0.74 -1.62
CA MET A 364 -7.36 0.43 -3.02
C MET A 364 -6.15 1.20 -3.54
N LEU A 365 -6.15 2.52 -3.39
CA LEU A 365 -5.03 3.38 -3.78
C LEU A 365 -3.71 2.97 -3.09
N ALA A 366 -3.75 2.56 -1.82
CA ALA A 366 -2.59 2.10 -1.07
C ALA A 366 -2.04 0.77 -1.60
N ILE A 367 -2.90 -0.21 -1.93
CA ILE A 367 -2.49 -1.50 -2.52
C ILE A 367 -1.85 -1.28 -3.90
N LEU A 368 -2.42 -0.38 -4.72
CA LEU A 368 -1.83 -0.03 -6.02
C LEU A 368 -0.47 0.65 -5.87
N ALA A 369 -0.30 1.57 -4.91
CA ALA A 369 1.00 2.18 -4.61
C ALA A 369 2.00 1.14 -4.11
N PHE A 370 1.55 0.22 -3.27
CA PHE A 370 2.39 -0.85 -2.71
C PHE A 370 2.87 -1.81 -3.79
N LYS A 371 2.04 -2.11 -4.81
CA LYS A 371 2.47 -2.85 -6.00
C LYS A 371 3.69 -2.21 -6.65
N VAL A 372 3.61 -0.93 -7.00
CA VAL A 372 4.72 -0.18 -7.61
C VAL A 372 5.96 -0.17 -6.70
N THR A 373 5.74 -0.06 -5.38
CA THR A 373 6.82 -0.14 -4.38
C THR A 373 7.54 -1.49 -4.41
N ILE A 374 6.81 -2.60 -4.49
CA ILE A 374 7.38 -3.95 -4.56
C ILE A 374 8.22 -4.10 -5.83
N TYR A 375 7.70 -3.70 -7.00
CA TYR A 375 8.44 -3.82 -8.26
C TYR A 375 9.75 -3.03 -8.24
N HIS A 376 9.72 -1.76 -7.79
CA HIS A 376 10.95 -0.97 -7.69
C HIS A 376 11.91 -1.49 -6.62
N HIS A 377 11.40 -2.01 -5.50
CA HIS A 377 12.25 -2.65 -4.51
C HIS A 377 12.99 -3.86 -5.09
N GLN A 378 12.29 -4.67 -5.87
CA GLN A 378 12.87 -5.84 -6.54
C GLN A 378 13.88 -5.44 -7.63
N GLU A 379 13.58 -4.42 -8.44
CA GLU A 379 14.54 -3.87 -9.40
C GLU A 379 15.82 -3.37 -8.71
N TYR A 380 15.66 -2.65 -7.59
CA TYR A 380 16.80 -2.18 -6.80
C TYR A 380 17.61 -3.35 -6.22
N TYR A 381 16.95 -4.37 -5.67
CA TYR A 381 17.60 -5.55 -5.11
C TYR A 381 18.35 -6.36 -6.17
N GLN A 382 17.76 -6.54 -7.35
CA GLN A 382 18.38 -7.24 -8.49
C GLN A 382 19.59 -6.47 -9.01
N GLY A 383 19.47 -5.15 -9.17
CA GLY A 383 20.57 -4.30 -9.62
C GLY A 383 21.75 -4.34 -8.65
N TRP A 384 21.50 -4.22 -7.35
CA TRP A 384 22.55 -4.24 -6.32
C TRP A 384 23.31 -5.57 -6.27
N ASN A 385 22.61 -6.68 -6.45
CA ASN A 385 23.18 -8.02 -6.37
C ASN A 385 23.61 -8.59 -7.74
N ASN A 386 23.54 -7.81 -8.82
CA ASN A 386 23.84 -8.25 -10.20
C ASN A 386 23.07 -9.52 -10.63
N LEU A 387 21.83 -9.70 -10.16
CA LEU A 387 20.99 -10.86 -10.49
C LEU A 387 20.22 -10.61 -11.79
N SER A 388 20.16 -11.59 -12.68
CA SER A 388 19.33 -11.53 -13.90
C SER A 388 17.85 -11.73 -13.56
N THR A 389 16.96 -11.14 -14.38
CA THR A 389 15.51 -11.33 -14.26
C THR A 389 15.17 -12.81 -14.45
N LEU A 390 14.81 -13.47 -13.35
CA LEU A 390 14.56 -14.91 -13.34
C LEU A 390 13.34 -15.26 -14.21
N VAL A 391 13.59 -16.14 -15.18
CA VAL A 391 12.63 -16.59 -16.20
C VAL A 391 11.50 -17.42 -15.59
N SER A 392 11.75 -18.07 -14.45
CA SER A 392 10.82 -18.92 -13.71
C SER A 392 10.54 -18.34 -12.33
N LYS A 393 9.33 -17.82 -12.13
CA LYS A 393 8.84 -17.24 -10.87
C LYS A 393 8.33 -18.33 -9.92
N THR A 394 9.20 -19.23 -9.46
CA THR A 394 8.84 -20.31 -8.52
C THR A 394 9.36 -20.03 -7.12
N ILE A 395 8.56 -20.34 -6.07
CA ILE A 395 8.87 -20.10 -4.63
C ILE A 395 10.09 -20.88 -4.12
N PHE A 396 10.70 -21.74 -4.94
CA PHE A 396 11.99 -22.33 -4.63
C PHE A 396 12.81 -22.43 -5.91
N HIS A 397 13.85 -21.61 -6.00
CA HIS A 397 14.80 -21.61 -7.13
C HIS A 397 15.69 -22.86 -7.14
N ASN A 398 15.87 -23.49 -5.98
CA ASN A 398 16.81 -24.58 -5.78
C ASN A 398 16.18 -25.97 -5.88
N ILE A 399 14.90 -26.07 -6.26
CA ILE A 399 14.21 -27.35 -6.41
C ILE A 399 13.94 -27.53 -7.90
N THR A 400 14.91 -28.15 -8.58
CA THR A 400 14.67 -28.67 -9.92
C THR A 400 13.87 -29.96 -9.79
N ARG A 401 13.01 -30.29 -10.76
CA ARG A 401 12.22 -31.55 -10.80
C ARG A 401 13.07 -32.81 -10.57
N LEU A 402 14.38 -32.74 -10.78
CA LEU A 402 15.35 -33.80 -10.59
C LEU A 402 15.74 -34.05 -9.11
N GLN A 403 15.58 -33.08 -8.20
CA GLN A 403 15.90 -33.19 -6.76
C GLN A 403 14.68 -33.52 -5.90
N LEU A 404 13.62 -34.03 -6.53
CA LEU A 404 12.33 -34.31 -5.91
C LEU A 404 12.41 -35.50 -4.93
N ASP A 405 13.27 -36.47 -5.26
CA ASP A 405 13.36 -37.75 -4.54
C ASP A 405 14.36 -37.72 -3.37
N ASP A 406 15.10 -36.61 -3.19
CA ASP A 406 16.18 -36.52 -2.19
C ASP A 406 15.69 -36.28 -0.75
N ARG A 407 14.59 -35.52 -0.57
CA ARG A 407 14.04 -35.19 0.77
C ARG A 407 12.52 -35.02 0.75
N LEU A 408 11.86 -35.51 1.80
CA LEU A 408 10.40 -35.37 2.03
C LEU A 408 9.92 -33.90 1.94
N VAL A 409 10.75 -32.96 2.40
CA VAL A 409 10.45 -31.51 2.38
C VAL A 409 10.40 -30.97 0.95
N ASN A 410 11.27 -31.44 0.05
CA ASN A 410 11.26 -31.03 -1.36
C ASN A 410 10.04 -31.59 -2.09
N CYS A 411 9.68 -32.84 -1.78
CA CYS A 411 8.47 -33.48 -2.28
C CYS A 411 7.19 -32.73 -1.82
N ALA A 412 7.09 -32.39 -0.52
CA ALA A 412 5.96 -31.64 0.01
C ALA A 412 5.79 -30.25 -0.66
N ASN A 413 6.90 -29.54 -0.89
CA ASN A 413 6.88 -28.22 -1.54
C ASN A 413 6.41 -28.29 -3.00
N GLN A 414 6.82 -29.32 -3.75
CA GLN A 414 6.42 -29.46 -5.15
C GLN A 414 5.02 -30.04 -5.32
N LEU A 415 4.59 -30.93 -4.41
CA LEU A 415 3.21 -31.38 -4.31
C LEU A 415 2.30 -30.20 -4.01
N PHE A 416 2.65 -29.33 -3.06
CA PHE A 416 1.88 -28.12 -2.79
C PHE A 416 1.73 -27.24 -4.03
N ALA A 417 2.81 -27.01 -4.79
CA ALA A 417 2.76 -26.20 -6.01
C ALA A 417 1.92 -26.84 -7.14
N SER A 418 2.02 -28.15 -7.35
CA SER A 418 1.32 -28.86 -8.44
C SER A 418 -0.13 -29.23 -8.12
N PHE A 419 -0.41 -29.55 -6.85
CA PHE A 419 -1.73 -29.93 -6.36
C PHE A 419 -2.70 -28.74 -6.32
N ILE A 420 -2.19 -27.56 -5.95
CA ILE A 420 -2.96 -26.31 -5.95
C ILE A 420 -3.48 -25.95 -7.35
N LEU A 421 -2.70 -26.16 -8.41
CA LEU A 421 -3.07 -25.63 -9.73
C LEU A 421 -4.20 -26.40 -10.40
N MET A 422 -4.22 -27.74 -10.29
CA MET A 422 -5.22 -28.53 -11.03
C MET A 422 -6.48 -28.81 -10.21
N GLN A 423 -6.36 -29.19 -8.94
CA GLN A 423 -7.51 -29.65 -8.17
C GLN A 423 -8.39 -28.49 -7.70
N ILE A 424 -7.79 -27.33 -7.39
CA ILE A 424 -8.53 -26.13 -6.95
C ILE A 424 -9.31 -25.51 -8.11
N CYS A 425 -8.82 -25.60 -9.35
CA CYS A 425 -9.54 -25.08 -10.52
C CYS A 425 -10.88 -25.79 -10.78
N PHE A 426 -11.02 -27.07 -10.40
CA PHE A 426 -12.30 -27.79 -10.47
C PHE A 426 -13.13 -27.62 -9.19
N LEU A 427 -12.48 -27.48 -8.03
CA LEU A 427 -13.16 -27.33 -6.75
C LEU A 427 -13.82 -25.95 -6.57
N MET A 428 -13.22 -24.88 -7.12
CA MET A 428 -13.75 -23.51 -6.99
C MET A 428 -15.09 -23.31 -7.71
N PRO A 429 -15.27 -23.71 -8.99
CA PRO A 429 -16.58 -23.69 -9.64
C PRO A 429 -17.61 -24.55 -8.91
N ALA A 430 -17.22 -25.74 -8.44
CA ALA A 430 -18.11 -26.59 -7.65
C ALA A 430 -18.56 -25.91 -6.34
N ASN A 431 -17.67 -25.16 -5.68
CA ASN A 431 -18.03 -24.37 -4.51
C ASN A 431 -18.99 -23.22 -4.85
N VAL A 432 -18.78 -22.52 -5.97
CA VAL A 432 -19.73 -21.48 -6.45
C VAL A 432 -21.10 -22.10 -6.72
N ILE A 433 -21.15 -23.28 -7.34
CA ILE A 433 -22.38 -24.02 -7.60
C ILE A 433 -23.08 -24.44 -6.31
N GLY A 434 -22.32 -24.86 -5.30
CA GLY A 434 -22.88 -25.23 -4.00
C GLY A 434 -23.40 -24.03 -3.17
N GLN A 435 -22.85 -22.84 -3.36
CA GLN A 435 -23.22 -21.65 -2.59
C GLN A 435 -24.35 -20.83 -3.24
N CYS A 436 -24.40 -20.75 -4.57
CA CYS A 436 -25.41 -19.98 -5.29
C CYS A 436 -26.25 -20.91 -6.18
N ILE A 437 -27.54 -21.01 -5.93
CA ILE A 437 -28.47 -21.83 -6.75
C ILE A 437 -29.31 -20.90 -7.64
N ASP A 438 -28.66 -20.27 -8.61
CA ASP A 438 -29.28 -19.33 -9.55
C ASP A 438 -29.16 -19.82 -10.99
N PHE A 439 -29.88 -19.18 -11.92
CA PHE A 439 -29.80 -19.50 -13.36
C PHE A 439 -28.37 -19.42 -13.92
N TYR A 440 -27.56 -18.47 -13.44
CA TYR A 440 -26.13 -18.36 -13.83
C TYR A 440 -25.31 -19.57 -13.41
N THR A 441 -25.65 -20.20 -12.29
CA THR A 441 -25.02 -21.43 -11.83
C THR A 441 -25.25 -22.60 -12.77
N MET A 442 -26.42 -22.65 -13.44
CA MET A 442 -26.70 -23.65 -14.46
C MET A 442 -25.74 -23.52 -15.64
N ILE A 443 -25.45 -22.28 -16.07
CA ILE A 443 -24.49 -22.00 -17.14
C ILE A 443 -23.08 -22.44 -16.74
N HIS A 444 -22.65 -22.14 -15.51
CA HIS A 444 -21.36 -22.61 -14.98
C HIS A 444 -21.28 -24.14 -14.91
N THR A 445 -22.37 -24.80 -14.52
CA THR A 445 -22.45 -26.26 -14.46
C THR A 445 -22.31 -26.87 -15.85
N CYS A 446 -23.01 -26.33 -16.86
CA CYS A 446 -22.86 -26.76 -18.25
C CYS A 446 -21.41 -26.60 -18.75
N TRP A 447 -20.74 -25.49 -18.43
CA TRP A 447 -19.35 -25.27 -18.82
C TRP A 447 -18.38 -26.26 -18.15
N VAL A 448 -18.55 -26.53 -16.85
CA VAL A 448 -17.74 -27.51 -16.13
C VAL A 448 -17.93 -28.91 -16.72
N ILE A 449 -19.16 -29.29 -17.11
CA ILE A 449 -19.45 -30.56 -17.78
C ILE A 449 -18.73 -30.64 -19.14
N VAL A 450 -18.75 -29.58 -19.94
CA VAL A 450 -18.04 -29.53 -21.24
C VAL A 450 -16.53 -29.71 -21.06
N VAL A 451 -15.93 -29.06 -20.06
CA VAL A 451 -14.50 -29.21 -19.76
C VAL A 451 -14.17 -30.62 -19.25
N LEU A 452 -15.01 -31.20 -18.38
CA LEU A 452 -14.84 -32.56 -17.86
C LEU A 452 -15.06 -33.65 -18.91
N TYR A 453 -15.90 -33.39 -19.92
CA TYR A 453 -16.11 -34.29 -21.04
C TYR A 453 -14.81 -34.52 -21.83
N TRP A 454 -13.91 -33.54 -21.86
CA TRP A 454 -12.61 -33.65 -22.51
C TRP A 454 -11.55 -34.20 -21.56
N HIS A 455 -11.45 -35.52 -21.47
CA HIS A 455 -10.56 -36.22 -20.53
C HIS A 455 -9.04 -35.98 -20.78
N ARG A 456 -8.64 -35.46 -21.94
CA ARG A 456 -7.22 -35.23 -22.28
C ARG A 456 -6.82 -33.78 -21.96
N ARG A 457 -5.83 -33.59 -21.08
CA ARG A 457 -5.26 -32.26 -20.73
C ARG A 457 -4.85 -31.43 -21.96
N LYS A 458 -4.38 -32.07 -23.04
CA LYS A 458 -4.03 -31.38 -24.29
C LYS A 458 -5.24 -30.77 -24.98
N ALA A 459 -6.36 -31.49 -24.98
CA ALA A 459 -7.61 -31.02 -25.56
C ALA A 459 -8.19 -29.86 -24.72
N ILE A 460 -8.10 -29.94 -23.39
CA ILE A 460 -8.52 -28.84 -22.49
C ILE A 460 -7.71 -27.54 -22.74
N ILE A 461 -6.43 -27.64 -23.13
CA ILE A 461 -5.58 -26.47 -23.40
C ILE A 461 -5.88 -25.84 -24.78
N GLU A 462 -6.46 -26.60 -25.71
CA GLU A 462 -6.83 -26.11 -27.05
C GLU A 462 -8.15 -25.33 -27.07
N ILE A 463 -8.99 -25.49 -26.03
CA ILE A 463 -10.19 -24.67 -25.76
C ILE A 463 -9.79 -23.48 -24.89
#